data_AF-A0A965BY74-F1
#
_entry.id   AF-A0A965BY74-F1
#
_cell.length_a   1.000
_cell.length_b   1.000
_cell.length_c   1.000
_cell.angle_alpha   90.00
_cell.angle_beta   90.00
_cell.angle_gamma   90.00
#
_symmetry.space_group_name_H-M   'P 1'
#
loop_
_entity.id
_entity.type
_entity.pdbx_description
1 polymer ?
#
loop_
_entity_poly.entity_id
_entity_poly.type
_entity_poly.pdbx_seq_one_letter_code
_entity_poly.pdbx_strand_id
1 'polypeptide(L)'
;FAWIGFPAIAVRYDRAPRAAGTTKWNYWKLWNFSLEGITSFTVAPLKIATYIGLITAIGALAYLAQLIFRTIFFGNPVAGYPSLLAVTLFLGGVQMMMLGIIGEYLGRIFNETKARPLYLVERYLPGDRA
;
A
#
# COMPACT_ATOMS: atom_id res chain seq x y z
N PHE A 1 -16.96 -1.46 -5.74
CA PHE A 1 -17.21 -2.55 -4.77
C PHE A 1 -18.48 -2.21 -3.99
N ALA A 2 -19.38 -3.17 -3.80
CA ALA A 2 -20.62 -2.95 -3.03
C ALA A 2 -20.32 -3.02 -1.52
N TRP A 3 -19.60 -2.03 -0.97
CA TRP A 3 -19.38 -1.93 0.49
C TRP A 3 -20.70 -1.78 1.25
N ILE A 4 -21.70 -1.18 0.60
CA ILE A 4 -23.01 -0.84 1.16
C ILE A 4 -23.88 -2.11 1.42
N GLY A 5 -23.60 -3.23 0.74
CA GLY A 5 -24.18 -4.54 1.09
C GLY A 5 -25.67 -4.77 0.79
N PHE A 6 -26.34 -3.83 0.10
CA PHE A 6 -27.76 -4.01 -0.27
C PHE A 6 -27.98 -5.13 -1.30
N PRO A 7 -29.19 -5.72 -1.34
CA PRO A 7 -29.56 -6.69 -2.37
C PRO A 7 -29.40 -6.09 -3.78
N ALA A 8 -28.59 -6.74 -4.61
CA ALA A 8 -28.33 -6.32 -5.98
C ALA A 8 -28.42 -7.52 -6.92
N ILE A 9 -28.98 -7.30 -8.12
CA ILE A 9 -29.04 -8.30 -9.18
C ILE A 9 -28.40 -7.74 -10.45
N ALA A 10 -27.54 -8.53 -11.09
CA ALA A 10 -26.93 -8.14 -12.35
C ALA A 10 -27.89 -8.44 -13.51
N VAL A 11 -28.34 -7.39 -14.20
CA VAL A 11 -29.13 -7.53 -15.43
C VAL A 11 -28.17 -7.69 -16.61
N ARG A 12 -28.14 -8.90 -17.18
CA ARG A 12 -27.32 -9.18 -18.36
C ARG A 12 -28.02 -8.63 -19.60
N TYR A 13 -27.26 -7.91 -20.42
CA TYR A 13 -27.71 -7.46 -21.74
C TYR A 13 -26.54 -7.57 -22.71
N ASP A 14 -26.85 -7.83 -23.97
CA ASP A 14 -25.85 -7.81 -25.02
C ASP A 14 -25.70 -6.37 -25.55
N ARG A 15 -24.46 -5.93 -25.70
CA ARG A 15 -24.14 -4.55 -26.11
C ARG A 15 -23.39 -4.61 -27.44
N ALA A 16 -23.90 -3.88 -28.42
CA ALA A 16 -23.19 -3.69 -29.69
C ALA A 16 -21.77 -3.11 -29.46
N PRO A 17 -20.79 -3.48 -30.29
CA PRO A 17 -19.44 -2.93 -30.23
C PRO A 17 -19.45 -1.40 -30.24
N ARG A 18 -18.53 -0.78 -29.49
CA ARG A 18 -18.45 0.67 -29.38
C ARG A 18 -18.10 1.29 -30.74
N ALA A 19 -18.86 2.29 -31.18
CA ALA A 19 -18.66 2.97 -32.47
C ALA A 19 -17.40 3.87 -32.50
N ALA A 20 -16.98 4.44 -31.36
CA ALA A 20 -15.78 5.29 -31.27
C ALA A 20 -15.22 5.35 -29.84
N GLY A 21 -13.90 5.52 -29.70
CA GLY A 21 -13.20 5.72 -28.44
C GLY A 21 -12.54 4.45 -27.86
N THR A 22 -11.51 4.65 -27.03
CA THR A 22 -10.72 3.55 -26.46
C THR A 22 -11.33 3.00 -25.16
N THR A 23 -11.09 1.72 -24.87
CA THR A 23 -11.51 1.14 -23.60
C THR A 23 -10.80 1.86 -22.44
N LYS A 24 -11.57 2.27 -21.43
CA LYS A 24 -11.00 2.77 -20.17
C LYS A 24 -10.42 1.63 -19.34
N TRP A 25 -10.77 0.39 -19.64
CA TRP A 25 -10.39 -0.82 -18.92
C TRP A 25 -9.35 -1.59 -19.70
N ASN A 26 -8.09 -1.41 -19.30
CA ASN A 26 -6.97 -2.27 -19.65
C ASN A 26 -6.63 -3.11 -18.41
N TYR A 27 -6.04 -4.30 -18.60
CA TYR A 27 -5.60 -5.18 -17.52
C TYR A 27 -4.76 -4.45 -16.46
N TRP A 28 -3.85 -3.55 -16.87
CA TRP A 28 -3.06 -2.75 -15.92
C TRP A 28 -3.92 -1.82 -15.04
N LYS A 29 -4.95 -1.19 -15.64
CA LYS A 29 -5.87 -0.32 -14.91
C LYS A 29 -6.77 -1.12 -13.96
N LEU A 30 -7.16 -2.34 -14.33
CA LEU A 30 -7.92 -3.26 -13.47
C LEU A 30 -7.09 -3.70 -12.25
N TRP A 31 -5.80 -4.01 -12.45
CA TRP A 31 -4.87 -4.34 -11.38
C TRP A 31 -4.70 -3.17 -10.40
N ASN A 32 -4.42 -1.97 -10.91
CA ASN A 32 -4.30 -0.78 -10.06
C ASN A 32 -5.61 -0.48 -9.32
N PHE A 33 -6.76 -0.60 -9.98
CA PHE A 33 -8.07 -0.41 -9.34
C PHE A 33 -8.30 -1.41 -8.20
N SER A 34 -7.83 -2.65 -8.35
CA SER A 34 -7.94 -3.67 -7.31
C SER A 34 -7.02 -3.37 -6.12
N LEU A 35 -5.78 -2.95 -6.38
CA LEU A 35 -4.84 -2.51 -5.34
C LEU A 35 -5.36 -1.31 -4.56
N GLU A 36 -5.91 -0.31 -5.26
CA GLU A 36 -6.53 0.87 -4.65
C GLU A 36 -7.75 0.49 -3.81
N GLY A 37 -8.53 -0.50 -4.24
CA GLY A 37 -9.62 -1.07 -3.43
C GLY A 37 -9.11 -1.69 -2.12
N ILE A 38 -8.04 -2.48 -2.16
CA ILE A 38 -7.45 -3.09 -0.95
C ILE A 38 -6.93 -1.98 -0.02
N THR A 39 -6.13 -1.04 -0.50
CA THR A 39 -5.54 0.00 0.36
C THR A 39 -6.56 0.98 0.92
N SER A 40 -7.68 1.20 0.23
CA SER A 40 -8.75 2.12 0.69
C SER A 40 -9.64 1.53 1.79
N PHE A 41 -9.91 0.22 1.74
CA PHE A 41 -10.88 -0.43 2.62
C PHE A 41 -10.25 -1.34 3.69
N THR A 42 -8.92 -1.56 3.67
CA THR A 42 -8.24 -2.35 4.69
C THR A 42 -6.90 -1.76 5.13
N VAL A 43 -6.56 -2.02 6.38
CA VAL A 43 -5.25 -1.74 7.01
C VAL A 43 -4.30 -2.94 6.86
N ALA A 44 -4.71 -3.99 6.13
CA ALA A 44 -3.91 -5.21 5.96
C ALA A 44 -2.50 -4.96 5.39
N PRO A 45 -2.30 -4.14 4.33
CA PRO A 45 -0.96 -3.81 3.84
C PRO A 45 -0.05 -3.19 4.92
N LEU A 46 -0.58 -2.28 5.73
CA LEU A 46 0.16 -1.67 6.84
C LEU A 46 0.55 -2.70 7.89
N LYS A 47 -0.37 -3.60 8.27
CA LYS A 47 -0.09 -4.68 9.23
C LYS A 47 0.96 -5.67 8.72
N ILE A 48 0.89 -6.05 7.45
CA ILE A 48 1.89 -6.93 6.82
C ILE A 48 3.28 -6.28 6.88
N ALA A 49 3.36 -4.99 6.55
CA ALA A 49 4.61 -4.24 6.68
C ALA A 49 5.15 -4.32 8.10
N THR A 50 4.32 -4.03 9.12
CA THR A 50 4.73 -4.10 10.53
C THR A 50 5.28 -5.48 10.92
N TYR A 51 4.62 -6.57 10.50
CA TYR A 51 5.11 -7.93 10.79
C TYR A 51 6.45 -8.23 10.10
N ILE A 52 6.63 -7.83 8.85
CA ILE A 52 7.90 -8.00 8.13
C ILE A 52 9.04 -7.25 8.84
N GLY A 53 8.78 -6.04 9.33
CA GLY A 53 9.77 -5.28 10.10
C GLY A 53 10.12 -5.94 11.41
N LEU A 54 9.12 -6.45 12.12
CA LEU A 54 9.34 -7.15 13.38
C LEU A 54 10.20 -8.40 13.18
N ILE A 55 9.88 -9.21 12.16
CA ILE A 55 10.67 -10.42 11.81
C ILE A 55 12.10 -10.03 11.45
N THR A 56 12.27 -8.98 10.64
CA THR A 56 13.59 -8.46 10.25
C THR A 56 14.38 -7.98 11.46
N ALA A 57 13.75 -7.27 12.40
CA ALA A 57 14.39 -6.77 13.61
C ALA A 57 14.83 -7.91 14.54
N ILE A 58 13.98 -8.92 14.73
CA ILE A 58 14.32 -10.13 15.51
C ILE A 58 15.49 -10.87 14.85
N GLY A 59 15.46 -11.05 13.53
CA GLY A 59 16.55 -11.67 12.78
C GLY A 59 17.88 -10.91 12.90
N ALA A 60 17.84 -9.59 12.81
CA ALA A 60 19.01 -8.75 13.01
C ALA A 60 19.57 -8.84 14.44
N LEU A 61 18.70 -8.87 15.46
CA LEU A 61 19.10 -9.02 16.85
C LEU A 61 19.72 -10.39 17.14
N ALA A 62 19.16 -11.47 16.57
CA ALA A 62 19.72 -12.82 16.68
C ALA A 62 21.11 -12.90 16.02
N TYR A 63 21.28 -12.30 14.84
CA TYR A 63 22.57 -12.22 14.15
C TYR A 63 23.59 -11.42 14.97
N LEU A 64 23.20 -10.28 15.54
CA LEU A 64 24.06 -9.46 16.40
C LEU A 64 24.51 -10.24 17.65
N ALA A 65 23.59 -10.93 18.32
CA ALA A 65 23.91 -11.75 19.49
C ALA A 65 24.91 -12.86 19.14
N GLN A 66 24.73 -13.51 17.98
CA GLN A 66 25.65 -14.53 17.47
C GLN A 66 27.04 -13.95 17.16
N LEU A 67 27.11 -12.74 16.60
CA LEU A 67 28.37 -12.05 16.30
C LEU A 67 29.14 -11.71 17.59
N ILE A 68 28.45 -11.18 18.60
CA ILE A 68 29.03 -10.87 19.91
C ILE A 68 29.56 -12.13 20.58
N PHE A 69 28.76 -13.20 20.60
CA PHE A 69 29.18 -14.49 21.16
C PHE A 69 30.45 -15.01 20.48
N ARG A 70 30.47 -15.05 19.14
CA ARG A 70 31.65 -15.49 18.40
C ARG A 70 32.89 -14.63 18.68
N THR A 71 32.72 -13.32 18.79
CA THR A 71 33.81 -12.37 19.05
C THR A 71 34.45 -12.60 20.42
N ILE A 72 33.65 -12.86 21.46
CA ILE A 72 34.15 -13.07 22.83
C ILE A 72 34.91 -14.40 22.98
N PHE A 73 34.40 -15.47 22.36
CA PHE A 73 34.95 -16.83 22.59
C PHE A 73 36.02 -17.27 21.61
N PHE A 74 36.00 -16.81 20.35
CA PHE A 74 36.87 -17.36 19.30
C PHE A 74 37.86 -16.34 18.70
N GLY A 75 37.77 -15.06 19.08
CA GLY A 75 38.47 -13.97 18.38
C GLY A 75 37.94 -13.82 16.94
N ASN A 76 38.17 -12.66 16.31
CA ASN A 76 37.57 -12.35 15.01
C ASN A 76 38.55 -12.57 13.83
N PRO A 77 38.39 -13.60 12.96
CA PRO A 77 39.39 -13.92 11.94
C PRO A 77 39.01 -13.55 10.50
N VAL A 78 38.00 -12.69 10.22
CA VAL A 78 37.58 -12.45 8.82
C VAL A 78 36.98 -11.07 8.52
N ALA A 79 37.15 -10.62 7.26
CA ALA A 79 36.67 -9.33 6.74
C ALA A 79 35.14 -9.25 6.67
N GLY A 80 34.54 -8.49 7.58
CA GLY A 80 33.07 -8.32 7.72
C GLY A 80 32.41 -7.40 6.68
N TYR A 81 33.14 -6.89 5.69
CA TYR A 81 32.62 -5.91 4.73
C TYR A 81 31.44 -6.42 3.87
N PRO A 82 31.48 -7.62 3.27
CA PRO A 82 30.36 -8.11 2.45
C PRO A 82 29.08 -8.35 3.27
N SER A 83 29.21 -8.91 4.47
CA SER A 83 28.07 -9.13 5.38
C SER A 83 27.48 -7.82 5.91
N LEU A 84 28.34 -6.84 6.23
CA LEU A 84 27.91 -5.55 6.74
C LEU A 84 27.19 -4.74 5.66
N LEU A 85 27.71 -4.78 4.43
CA LEU A 85 27.07 -4.13 3.28
C LEU A 85 25.73 -4.79 2.94
N ALA A 86 25.64 -6.13 2.95
CA ALA A 86 24.40 -6.86 2.70
C ALA A 86 23.31 -6.55 3.75
N VAL A 87 23.66 -6.58 5.05
CA VAL A 87 22.71 -6.26 6.13
C VAL A 87 22.25 -4.81 6.06
N THR A 88 23.16 -3.88 5.77
CA THR A 88 22.82 -2.45 5.66
C THR A 88 21.88 -2.18 4.49
N LEU A 89 22.16 -2.75 3.32
CA LEU A 89 21.29 -2.62 2.14
C LEU A 89 19.93 -3.28 2.36
N PHE A 90 19.90 -4.44 3.01
CA PHE A 90 18.64 -5.13 3.33
C PHE A 90 17.78 -4.32 4.28
N LEU A 91 18.35 -3.85 5.40
CA LEU A 91 17.64 -3.01 6.36
C LEU A 91 17.18 -1.69 5.74
N GLY A 92 18.02 -1.05 4.93
CA GLY A 92 17.67 0.17 4.21
C GLY A 92 16.52 -0.04 3.22
N GLY A 93 16.54 -1.14 2.46
CA GLY A 93 15.45 -1.50 1.54
C GLY A 93 14.12 -1.73 2.26
N VAL A 94 14.14 -2.49 3.37
CA VAL A 94 12.95 -2.73 4.19
C VAL A 94 12.41 -1.42 4.77
N GLN A 95 13.27 -0.56 5.30
CA GLN A 95 12.87 0.75 5.84
C GLN A 95 12.21 1.64 4.78
N MET A 96 12.80 1.73 3.58
CA MET A 96 12.22 2.50 2.47
C MET A 96 10.86 1.96 2.04
N MET A 97 10.68 0.63 2.01
CA MET A 97 9.38 0.01 1.75
C MET A 97 8.35 0.39 2.81
N MET A 98 8.72 0.36 4.10
CA MET A 98 7.82 0.76 5.20
C MET A 98 7.42 2.22 5.12
N LEU A 99 8.37 3.11 4.85
CA LEU A 99 8.11 4.53 4.67
C LEU A 99 7.17 4.78 3.49
N GLY A 100 7.31 4.04 2.40
CA GLY A 100 6.38 4.10 1.27
C GLY A 100 4.95 3.73 1.66
N ILE A 101 4.78 2.63 2.41
CA ILE A 101 3.45 2.20 2.89
C ILE A 101 2.88 3.23 3.87
N ILE A 102 3.67 3.75 4.81
CA ILE A 102 3.22 4.81 5.73
C ILE A 102 2.80 6.06 4.96
N GLY A 103 3.56 6.46 3.94
CA GLY A 103 3.25 7.62 3.09
C GLY A 103 1.92 7.51 2.37
N GLU A 104 1.59 6.33 1.84
CA GLU A 104 0.29 6.04 1.20
C GLU A 104 -0.88 6.28 2.18
N TYR A 105 -0.79 5.75 3.40
CA TYR A 105 -1.83 5.94 4.41
C TYR A 105 -1.87 7.37 4.94
N LEU A 106 -0.72 8.03 5.12
CA LEU A 106 -0.65 9.42 5.55
C LEU A 106 -1.31 10.36 4.53
N GLY A 107 -1.07 10.14 3.23
CA GLY A 107 -1.72 10.89 2.16
C GLY A 107 -3.25 10.74 2.16
N ARG A 108 -3.75 9.54 2.48
CA ARG A 108 -5.20 9.28 2.63
C ARG A 108 -5.78 10.02 3.83
N ILE A 109 -5.13 9.96 4.99
CA ILE A 109 -5.53 10.71 6.18
C ILE A 109 -5.55 12.21 5.89
N PHE A 110 -4.54 12.72 5.19
CA PHE A 110 -4.48 14.12 4.79
C PHE A 110 -5.65 14.52 3.88
N ASN A 111 -6.01 13.69 2.91
CA ASN A 111 -7.15 13.96 2.04
C ASN A 111 -8.49 13.96 2.80
N GLU A 112 -8.65 13.06 3.78
CA GLU A 112 -9.86 12.98 4.62
C GLU A 112 -9.98 14.18 5.57
N THR A 113 -8.85 14.66 6.10
CA THR A 113 -8.81 15.78 7.06
C THR A 113 -8.76 17.16 6.42
N LYS A 114 -8.59 17.25 5.10
CA LYS A 114 -8.38 18.51 4.35
C LYS A 114 -9.53 19.51 4.45
N ALA A 115 -10.71 19.10 4.95
CA ALA A 115 -11.94 19.88 5.07
C ALA A 115 -12.32 20.65 3.78
N ARG A 116 -11.83 20.20 2.62
CA ARG A 116 -12.03 20.86 1.34
C ARG A 116 -13.32 20.35 0.72
N PRO A 117 -14.29 21.22 0.39
CA PRO A 117 -15.52 20.78 -0.27
C PRO A 117 -15.18 20.15 -1.63
N LEU A 118 -15.86 19.05 -1.95
CA LEU A 118 -15.67 18.29 -3.20
C LEU A 118 -15.94 19.11 -4.46
N TYR A 119 -16.88 20.05 -4.36
CA TYR A 119 -17.25 20.96 -5.42
C TYR A 119 -17.75 22.28 -4.82
N LEU A 120 -17.75 23.33 -5.63
CA LEU A 120 -18.34 24.62 -5.33
C LEU A 120 -19.51 24.83 -6.28
N VAL A 121 -20.65 25.25 -5.76
CA VAL A 121 -21.84 25.54 -6.57
C VAL A 121 -21.81 27.00 -6.94
N GLU A 122 -21.79 27.29 -8.24
CA GLU A 122 -21.88 28.66 -8.74
C GLU A 122 -23.34 29.14 -8.79
N ARG A 123 -24.27 28.29 -9.26
CA ARG A 123 -25.68 28.63 -9.38
C ARG A 123 -26.57 27.41 -9.17
N TYR A 124 -27.65 27.58 -8.41
CA TYR A 124 -28.71 26.58 -8.25
C TYR A 124 -29.99 27.07 -8.94
N LEU A 125 -30.51 26.26 -9.87
CA LEU A 125 -31.78 26.52 -10.55
C LEU A 125 -32.77 25.43 -10.13
N PRO A 126 -33.78 25.75 -9.29
CA PRO A 126 -34.80 24.78 -8.92
C PRO A 126 -35.65 24.41 -10.14
N GLY A 127 -35.97 23.12 -10.29
CA GLY A 127 -36.94 22.66 -11.28
C GLY A 127 -38.35 23.04 -10.86
N ASP A 128 -39.15 23.57 -11.78
CA ASP A 128 -40.56 23.91 -11.54
C ASP A 128 -41.31 22.67 -11.03
N ARG A 129 -41.96 22.81 -9.88
CA ARG A 129 -42.93 21.82 -9.40
C ARG A 129 -44.22 22.04 -10.18
N ALA A 130 -44.46 21.18 -11.17
CA ALA A 130 -45.79 21.00 -11.75
C ALA A 130 -46.71 20.29 -10.74
#